data_AF-A0A4Y1ZYX0-F1
#
_entry.id   AF-A0A4Y1ZYX0-F1
#
_cell.length_a   1.000
_cell.length_b   1.000
_cell.length_c   1.000
_cell.angle_alpha   90.00
_cell.angle_beta   90.00
_cell.angle_gamma   90.00
#
_symmetry.space_group_name_H-M   'P 1'
#
loop_
_entity.id
_entity.type
_entity.pdbx_description
1 polymer ?
#
loop_
_entity_poly.entity_id
_entity_poly.type
_entity_poly.pdbx_seq_one_letter_code
_entity_poly.pdbx_strand_id
1 'polypeptide(L)'
;MNLLLLFTMLVLGTTSGLDYNYDNSRICKTLTDPNTDEPFLECMCENRENFTVDSIIDFSITRIIIKGCGDVRIPFASLTNLKLAEIEFVDLNRLTILPFALSAVQGVSALKISDVAELNIIQHAFVGLYNIDQFIIRNVTASTVMKDAFSAISTVNQFLIEDCIFEKVQQFGFAIQNITNFNAINTEFHAMENYSLMLHNTKNVVFESCVFHETQNGSFMFSFVDSVYYKNCHFGEIETTAFHSNPLNVFSITDSYIENLKPDAFGGLDLQEIFVFTDNTIDITYETSFISIFTPQYSELDMKYCCNTFTCDCNIFWMWSLKDLDKNNTMLEESYCIGKKQKPLTIYKPIMDSYNNCMTLELKSPPKKQSVEANKITTDCRNNDCLLNDVASVGWKNRFAFRTLLCILIIIKLL
;
A
#
# COMPACT_ATOMS: atom_id res chain seq x y z
N MET A 1 -27.47 0.66 -21.55
CA MET A 1 -28.31 0.91 -22.74
C MET A 1 -27.79 2.18 -23.41
N ASN A 2 -27.28 2.05 -24.65
CA ASN A 2 -26.83 3.11 -25.57
C ASN A 2 -25.50 3.86 -25.31
N LEU A 3 -24.37 3.15 -25.11
CA LEU A 3 -23.03 3.71 -25.39
C LEU A 3 -22.55 3.40 -26.84
N LEU A 4 -23.10 2.34 -27.46
CA LEU A 4 -22.70 1.88 -28.79
C LEU A 4 -23.20 2.77 -29.95
N LEU A 5 -24.21 3.61 -29.70
CA LEU A 5 -24.82 4.48 -30.72
C LEU A 5 -24.12 5.84 -30.88
N LEU A 6 -23.27 6.26 -29.94
CA LEU A 6 -22.48 7.49 -30.10
C LEU A 6 -21.27 7.29 -31.04
N PHE A 7 -20.74 6.07 -31.14
CA PHE A 7 -19.57 5.78 -31.97
C PHE A 7 -19.87 5.79 -33.48
N THR A 8 -21.12 5.56 -33.89
CA THR A 8 -21.49 5.49 -35.30
C THR A 8 -21.81 6.86 -35.93
N MET A 9 -22.05 7.91 -35.14
CA MET A 9 -22.39 9.23 -35.69
C MET A 9 -21.20 10.20 -35.83
N LEU A 10 -20.01 9.89 -35.30
CA LEU A 10 -18.84 10.79 -35.42
C LEU A 10 -17.92 10.49 -36.62
N VAL A 11 -18.12 9.38 -37.34
CA VAL A 11 -17.24 8.95 -38.45
C VAL A 11 -17.62 9.60 -39.79
N LEU A 12 -18.66 10.44 -39.84
CA LEU A 12 -19.09 11.17 -41.04
C LEU A 12 -18.87 12.70 -40.93
N GLY A 13 -17.74 13.08 -40.33
CA GLY A 13 -17.23 14.45 -40.33
C GLY A 13 -16.37 14.71 -41.56
N THR A 14 -16.81 15.66 -42.38
CA THR A 14 -16.21 16.13 -43.63
C THR A 14 -14.69 16.31 -43.59
N THR A 15 -13.99 15.66 -44.52
CA THR A 15 -12.60 15.91 -44.91
C THR A 15 -12.48 17.27 -45.59
N SER A 16 -12.52 18.35 -44.82
CA SER A 16 -12.03 19.65 -45.30
C SER A 16 -10.51 19.65 -45.12
N GLY A 17 -9.80 19.53 -46.25
CA GLY A 17 -8.35 19.60 -46.32
C GLY A 17 -7.82 20.89 -45.68
N LEU A 18 -7.23 20.72 -44.49
CA LEU A 18 -6.23 21.63 -43.97
C LEU A 18 -4.90 20.91 -44.19
N ASP A 19 -4.13 21.41 -45.15
CA ASP A 19 -2.75 21.03 -45.39
C ASP A 19 -1.91 21.50 -44.19
N TYR A 20 -1.94 20.74 -43.10
CA TYR A 20 -0.97 20.87 -42.01
C TYR A 20 0.32 20.20 -42.48
N ASN A 21 1.10 20.94 -43.26
CA ASN A 21 2.46 20.58 -43.60
C ASN A 21 3.35 20.83 -42.36
N TYR A 22 3.27 19.92 -41.38
CA TYR A 22 4.14 19.91 -40.21
C TYR A 22 5.37 19.04 -40.53
N ASP A 23 6.55 19.64 -40.44
CA ASP A 23 7.87 19.00 -40.60
C ASP A 23 8.19 18.08 -39.39
N ASN A 24 7.28 17.17 -39.05
CA ASN A 24 7.48 16.12 -38.02
C ASN A 24 8.63 15.17 -38.41
N SER A 25 9.12 15.25 -39.66
CA SER A 25 10.24 14.46 -40.18
C SER A 25 11.55 14.68 -39.41
N ARG A 26 11.70 15.83 -38.74
CA ARG A 26 12.89 16.11 -37.91
C ARG A 26 12.85 15.42 -36.56
N ILE A 27 11.67 15.30 -35.97
CA ILE A 27 11.48 14.81 -34.61
C ILE A 27 11.35 13.29 -34.59
N CYS A 28 10.57 12.73 -35.52
CA CYS A 28 10.27 11.31 -35.54
C CYS A 28 10.98 10.58 -36.68
N LYS A 29 11.56 9.42 -36.36
CA LYS A 29 12.23 8.54 -37.32
C LYS A 29 11.71 7.12 -37.15
N THR A 30 11.39 6.48 -38.28
CA THR A 30 11.16 5.04 -38.28
C THR A 30 12.51 4.33 -38.26
N LEU A 31 12.68 3.45 -37.27
CA LEU A 31 13.86 2.65 -37.03
C LEU A 31 13.47 1.17 -37.08
N THR A 32 14.45 0.28 -37.10
CA THR A 32 14.24 -1.17 -37.03
C THR A 32 14.87 -1.69 -35.75
N ASP A 33 14.13 -2.47 -34.97
CA ASP A 33 14.66 -3.11 -33.77
C ASP A 33 15.72 -4.14 -34.17
N PRO A 34 16.97 -4.04 -33.68
CA PRO A 34 18.06 -4.92 -34.11
C PRO A 34 17.87 -6.39 -33.66
N ASN A 35 16.93 -6.68 -32.76
CA ASN A 35 16.70 -8.03 -32.25
C ASN A 35 15.51 -8.72 -32.93
N THR A 36 14.50 -7.96 -33.35
CA THR A 36 13.25 -8.51 -33.91
C THR A 36 13.05 -8.20 -35.39
N ASP A 37 13.86 -7.32 -35.96
CA ASP A 37 13.68 -6.75 -37.32
C ASP A 37 12.33 -6.03 -37.51
N GLU A 38 11.62 -5.69 -36.43
CA GLU A 38 10.34 -4.98 -36.51
C GLU A 38 10.54 -3.45 -36.55
N PRO A 39 9.74 -2.73 -37.36
CA PRO A 39 9.82 -1.29 -37.43
C PRO A 39 9.18 -0.62 -36.21
N PHE A 40 9.84 0.41 -35.68
CA PHE A 40 9.32 1.24 -34.61
C PHE A 40 9.53 2.72 -34.90
N LEU A 41 8.66 3.56 -34.34
CA LEU A 41 8.75 5.00 -34.45
C LEU A 41 9.42 5.56 -33.20
N GLU A 42 10.54 6.25 -33.37
CA GLU A 42 11.19 7.00 -32.30
C GLU A 42 11.06 8.50 -32.56
N CYS A 43 10.42 9.21 -31.64
CA CYS A 43 10.30 10.66 -31.65
C CYS A 43 11.17 11.26 -30.54
N MET A 44 12.15 12.08 -30.90
CA MET A 44 13.09 12.69 -29.97
C MET A 44 13.16 14.20 -30.17
N CYS A 45 12.93 14.97 -29.09
CA CYS A 45 13.01 16.43 -29.12
C CYS A 45 14.39 16.91 -28.61
N GLU A 46 15.17 17.60 -29.44
CA GLU A 46 16.54 18.00 -29.06
C GLU A 46 16.59 19.15 -28.03
N ASN A 47 15.55 20.00 -27.98
CA ASN A 47 15.52 21.19 -27.12
C ASN A 47 14.27 21.27 -26.23
N ARG A 48 13.76 20.11 -25.76
CA ARG A 48 12.48 20.04 -25.00
C ARG A 48 11.34 20.77 -25.73
N GLU A 49 11.31 20.64 -27.05
CA GLU A 49 10.27 21.25 -27.87
C GLU A 49 8.92 20.58 -27.56
N ASN A 50 7.84 21.32 -27.77
CA ASN A 50 6.50 20.77 -27.64
C ASN A 50 6.20 19.87 -28.83
N PHE A 51 5.62 18.72 -28.55
CA PHE A 51 5.32 17.70 -29.55
C PHE A 51 3.87 17.28 -29.45
N THR A 52 3.16 17.28 -30.58
CA THR A 52 1.81 16.72 -30.67
C THR A 52 1.88 15.47 -31.53
N VAL A 53 1.39 14.36 -31.01
CA VAL A 53 1.28 13.13 -31.81
C VAL A 53 0.12 13.29 -32.77
N ASP A 54 0.42 13.74 -33.98
CA ASP A 54 -0.53 13.72 -35.08
C ASP A 54 -0.77 12.29 -35.56
N SER A 55 -1.85 12.08 -36.31
CA SER A 55 -2.23 10.75 -36.82
C SER A 55 -1.05 10.07 -37.51
N ILE A 56 -0.62 8.92 -36.95
CA ILE A 56 0.42 8.09 -37.55
C ILE A 56 -0.25 7.23 -38.63
N ILE A 57 0.18 7.40 -39.88
CA ILE A 57 -0.42 6.74 -41.05
C ILE A 57 0.31 5.42 -41.39
N ASP A 58 1.48 5.19 -40.81
CA ASP A 58 2.26 3.96 -41.07
C ASP A 58 1.78 2.80 -40.19
N PHE A 59 0.94 1.95 -40.78
CA PHE A 59 0.38 0.75 -40.16
C PHE A 59 1.39 -0.39 -39.93
N SER A 60 2.63 -0.25 -40.41
CA SER A 60 3.68 -1.26 -40.18
C SER A 60 4.34 -1.12 -38.82
N ILE A 61 4.29 0.07 -38.20
CA ILE A 61 4.90 0.36 -36.91
C ILE A 61 4.29 -0.53 -35.83
N THR A 62 5.13 -1.26 -35.11
CA THR A 62 4.70 -2.08 -33.96
C THR A 62 5.03 -1.43 -32.63
N ARG A 63 5.93 -0.43 -32.58
CA ARG A 63 6.28 0.25 -31.33
C ARG A 63 6.43 1.76 -31.53
N ILE A 64 6.02 2.54 -30.53
CA ILE A 64 6.21 3.99 -30.49
C ILE A 64 6.98 4.36 -29.23
N ILE A 65 8.03 5.17 -29.39
CA ILE A 65 8.81 5.74 -28.29
C ILE A 65 8.87 7.25 -28.49
N ILE A 66 8.43 8.02 -27.49
CA ILE A 66 8.48 9.49 -27.49
C ILE A 66 9.30 9.94 -26.28
N LYS A 67 10.40 10.67 -26.52
CA LYS A 67 11.33 11.05 -25.46
C LYS A 67 11.97 12.42 -25.58
N GLY A 68 12.35 12.99 -24.44
CA GLY A 68 13.13 14.24 -24.34
C GLY A 68 12.35 15.50 -24.70
N CYS A 69 11.02 15.43 -24.78
CA CYS A 69 10.17 16.56 -25.18
C CYS A 69 9.75 17.43 -23.98
N GLY A 70 9.35 18.66 -24.27
CA GLY A 70 8.83 19.59 -23.28
C GLY A 70 7.41 19.17 -22.90
N ASP A 71 6.44 19.62 -23.68
CA ASP A 71 5.05 19.18 -23.58
C ASP A 71 4.71 18.19 -24.69
N VAL A 72 4.26 16.99 -24.32
CA VAL A 72 3.73 16.00 -25.25
C VAL A 72 2.22 15.95 -25.13
N ARG A 73 1.52 16.15 -26.24
CA ARG A 73 0.07 16.03 -26.31
C ARG A 73 -0.34 14.90 -27.25
N ILE A 74 -1.21 14.02 -26.78
CA ILE A 74 -1.81 12.94 -27.59
C ILE A 74 -3.28 13.31 -27.85
N PRO A 75 -3.63 13.77 -29.06
CA PRO A 75 -5.00 14.14 -29.41
C PRO A 75 -5.95 12.93 -29.48
N PHE A 76 -7.25 13.24 -29.57
CA PHE A 76 -8.29 12.25 -29.82
C PHE A 76 -7.97 11.41 -31.07
N ALA A 77 -8.04 10.08 -30.94
CA ALA A 77 -7.87 9.12 -32.03
C ALA A 77 -6.54 9.21 -32.82
N SER A 78 -5.49 9.79 -32.25
CA SER A 78 -4.21 9.93 -32.96
C SER A 78 -3.51 8.60 -33.24
N LEU A 79 -3.77 7.58 -32.41
CA LEU A 79 -3.20 6.24 -32.55
C LEU A 79 -4.24 5.18 -32.98
N THR A 80 -5.43 5.61 -33.39
CA THR A 80 -6.53 4.70 -33.74
C THR A 80 -6.19 3.81 -34.94
N ASN A 81 -6.60 2.54 -34.88
CA ASN A 81 -6.38 1.50 -35.89
C ASN A 81 -4.91 1.07 -36.09
N LEU A 82 -3.99 1.49 -35.22
CA LEU A 82 -2.64 0.96 -35.20
C LEU A 82 -2.58 -0.36 -34.44
N LYS A 83 -1.78 -1.30 -34.96
CA LYS A 83 -1.45 -2.55 -34.28
C LYS A 83 -0.10 -2.40 -33.60
N LEU A 84 -0.11 -1.76 -32.42
CA LEU A 84 1.09 -1.49 -31.65
C LEU A 84 1.26 -2.59 -30.60
N ALA A 85 2.45 -3.18 -30.50
CA ALA A 85 2.87 -3.99 -29.38
C ALA A 85 3.26 -3.12 -28.17
N GLU A 86 3.95 -2.00 -28.39
CA GLU A 86 4.48 -1.18 -27.29
C GLU A 86 4.33 0.32 -27.54
N ILE A 87 3.96 1.05 -26.49
CA ILE A 87 3.93 2.52 -26.46
C ILE A 87 4.72 2.99 -25.24
N GLU A 88 5.69 3.87 -25.45
CA GLU A 88 6.57 4.36 -24.40
C GLU A 88 6.71 5.89 -24.46
N PHE A 89 6.54 6.53 -23.30
CA PHE A 89 6.77 7.95 -23.07
C PHE A 89 7.84 8.10 -21.99
N VAL A 90 8.96 8.76 -22.31
CA VAL A 90 10.13 8.86 -21.40
C VAL A 90 10.68 10.27 -21.34
N ASP A 91 11.08 10.72 -20.17
CA ASP A 91 11.82 11.98 -19.98
C ASP A 91 11.08 13.18 -20.62
N LEU A 92 9.89 13.47 -20.08
CA LEU A 92 9.01 14.54 -20.56
C LEU A 92 8.77 15.57 -19.46
N ASN A 93 8.73 16.87 -19.78
CA ASN A 93 8.33 17.86 -18.77
C ASN A 93 6.82 17.75 -18.48
N ARG A 94 6.02 17.45 -19.51
CA ARG A 94 4.57 17.28 -19.40
C ARG A 94 4.08 16.25 -20.41
N LEU A 95 3.16 15.39 -19.97
CA LEU A 95 2.41 14.50 -20.86
C LEU A 95 0.91 14.75 -20.66
N THR A 96 0.20 15.08 -21.74
CA THR A 96 -1.26 15.22 -21.75
C THR A 96 -1.85 14.24 -22.76
N ILE A 97 -2.59 13.25 -22.27
CA ILE A 97 -3.32 12.28 -23.10
C ILE A 97 -4.78 12.72 -23.16
N LEU A 98 -5.27 13.09 -24.34
CA LEU A 98 -6.66 13.52 -24.50
C LEU A 98 -7.65 12.37 -24.37
N PRO A 99 -8.95 12.64 -24.11
CA PRO A 99 -9.92 11.58 -23.92
C PRO A 99 -9.98 10.73 -25.19
N PHE A 100 -10.00 9.40 -25.05
CA PHE A 100 -10.04 8.45 -26.16
C PHE A 100 -8.87 8.54 -27.15
N ALA A 101 -7.76 9.17 -26.77
CA ALA A 101 -6.55 9.26 -27.59
C ALA A 101 -6.00 7.88 -27.99
N LEU A 102 -6.11 6.91 -27.07
CA LEU A 102 -5.68 5.53 -27.25
C LEU A 102 -6.83 4.58 -27.63
N SER A 103 -7.98 5.13 -28.02
CA SER A 103 -9.11 4.30 -28.39
C SER A 103 -8.84 3.55 -29.70
N ALA A 104 -9.20 2.27 -29.71
CA ALA A 104 -9.01 1.38 -30.85
C ALA A 104 -7.55 1.18 -31.31
N VAL A 105 -6.57 1.39 -30.41
CA VAL A 105 -5.25 0.77 -30.57
C VAL A 105 -5.40 -0.72 -30.29
N GLN A 106 -4.86 -1.57 -31.17
CA GLN A 106 -4.98 -3.03 -31.05
C GLN A 106 -3.63 -3.66 -30.72
N GLY A 107 -3.65 -4.69 -29.87
CA GLY A 107 -2.49 -5.55 -29.64
C GLY A 107 -1.38 -4.97 -28.76
N VAL A 108 -1.66 -3.89 -28.01
CA VAL A 108 -0.69 -3.29 -27.09
C VAL A 108 -0.42 -4.27 -25.97
N SER A 109 0.76 -4.87 -25.96
CA SER A 109 1.24 -5.67 -24.84
C SER A 109 1.83 -4.79 -23.75
N ALA A 110 2.45 -3.64 -24.08
CA ALA A 110 3.07 -2.77 -23.10
C ALA A 110 2.75 -1.28 -23.31
N LEU A 111 2.32 -0.60 -22.25
CA LEU A 111 2.24 0.86 -22.17
C LEU A 111 3.10 1.34 -20.99
N LYS A 112 4.08 2.19 -21.29
CA LYS A 112 5.06 2.69 -20.31
C LYS A 112 5.09 4.20 -20.29
N ILE A 113 5.03 4.79 -19.11
CA ILE A 113 5.19 6.23 -18.87
C ILE A 113 6.25 6.38 -17.79
N SER A 114 7.41 6.95 -18.12
CA SER A 114 8.54 7.08 -17.20
C SER A 114 9.13 8.48 -17.21
N ASP A 115 9.58 8.96 -16.04
CA ASP A 115 10.30 10.24 -15.91
C ASP A 115 9.49 11.41 -16.49
N VAL A 116 8.23 11.54 -16.09
CA VAL A 116 7.34 12.62 -16.52
C VAL A 116 7.07 13.56 -15.36
N ALA A 117 7.60 14.78 -15.46
CA ALA A 117 7.52 15.76 -14.37
C ALA A 117 6.08 16.21 -14.06
N GLU A 118 5.18 16.20 -15.06
CA GLU A 118 3.75 16.45 -14.86
C GLU A 118 2.91 15.62 -15.84
N LEU A 119 2.28 14.56 -15.35
CA LEU A 119 1.32 13.77 -16.10
C LEU A 119 -0.10 14.33 -15.89
N ASN A 120 -0.64 14.94 -16.93
CA ASN A 120 -2.00 15.46 -16.90
C ASN A 120 -2.99 14.34 -17.24
N ILE A 121 -3.44 13.64 -16.20
CA ILE A 121 -4.37 12.52 -16.31
C ILE A 121 -5.80 13.05 -16.31
N ILE A 122 -6.30 13.34 -17.50
CA ILE A 122 -7.67 13.82 -17.67
C ILE A 122 -8.68 12.67 -17.79
N GLN A 123 -9.96 13.01 -17.69
CA GLN A 123 -11.06 12.06 -17.81
C GLN A 123 -10.99 11.27 -19.13
N HIS A 124 -11.14 9.95 -19.04
CA HIS A 124 -11.12 9.00 -20.16
C HIS A 124 -9.84 8.98 -21.02
N ALA A 125 -8.70 9.41 -20.48
CA ALA A 125 -7.42 9.42 -21.20
C ALA A 125 -7.02 8.02 -21.72
N PHE A 126 -7.25 6.98 -20.91
CA PHE A 126 -6.82 5.61 -21.21
C PHE A 126 -7.95 4.66 -21.65
N VAL A 127 -9.11 5.20 -22.03
CA VAL A 127 -10.23 4.39 -22.50
C VAL A 127 -9.88 3.69 -23.81
N GLY A 128 -10.26 2.42 -23.91
CA GLY A 128 -10.14 1.63 -25.13
C GLY A 128 -8.89 0.75 -25.18
N LEU A 129 -8.15 0.69 -24.08
CA LEU A 129 -7.03 -0.22 -23.88
C LEU A 129 -7.54 -1.57 -23.36
N TYR A 130 -7.35 -2.61 -24.17
CA TYR A 130 -7.79 -3.97 -23.88
C TYR A 130 -6.65 -4.96 -24.08
N ASN A 131 -6.56 -5.96 -23.20
CA ASN A 131 -5.59 -7.06 -23.28
C ASN A 131 -4.13 -6.55 -23.27
N ILE A 132 -3.80 -5.71 -22.30
CA ILE A 132 -2.44 -5.22 -22.07
C ILE A 132 -1.71 -6.19 -21.15
N ASP A 133 -0.49 -6.60 -21.49
CA ASP A 133 0.31 -7.40 -20.58
C ASP A 133 0.86 -6.52 -19.44
N GLN A 134 1.41 -5.35 -19.76
CA GLN A 134 2.04 -4.45 -18.80
C GLN A 134 1.60 -2.99 -19.00
N PHE A 135 1.02 -2.40 -17.97
CA PHE A 135 0.87 -0.95 -17.83
C PHE A 135 1.82 -0.49 -16.72
N ILE A 136 2.83 0.29 -17.06
CA ILE A 136 3.85 0.78 -16.12
C ILE A 136 3.86 2.31 -16.10
N ILE A 137 3.81 2.89 -14.90
CA ILE A 137 3.99 4.32 -14.63
C ILE A 137 5.12 4.47 -13.61
N ARG A 138 6.21 5.15 -13.97
CA ARG A 138 7.39 5.32 -13.10
C ARG A 138 7.85 6.76 -12.99
N ASN A 139 8.24 7.19 -11.80
CA ASN A 139 8.83 8.52 -11.59
C ASN A 139 7.97 9.63 -12.22
N VAL A 140 6.69 9.64 -11.85
CA VAL A 140 5.69 10.56 -12.38
C VAL A 140 5.07 11.36 -11.26
N THR A 141 4.91 12.67 -11.47
CA THR A 141 4.04 13.51 -10.65
C THR A 141 2.77 13.86 -11.42
N ALA A 142 1.62 13.79 -10.75
CA ALA A 142 0.34 14.20 -11.32
C ALA A 142 -0.45 15.05 -10.31
N SER A 143 -0.70 16.31 -10.66
CA SER A 143 -1.46 17.23 -9.81
C SER A 143 -2.90 16.77 -9.55
N THR A 144 -3.52 16.09 -10.52
CA THR A 144 -4.85 15.51 -10.36
C THR A 144 -5.02 14.31 -11.29
N VAL A 145 -5.43 13.17 -10.72
CA VAL A 145 -6.04 12.07 -11.47
C VAL A 145 -7.53 12.36 -11.56
N MET A 146 -7.98 12.80 -12.74
CA MET A 146 -9.38 13.13 -12.93
C MET A 146 -10.26 11.88 -12.85
N LYS A 147 -11.53 12.10 -12.51
CA LYS A 147 -12.56 11.05 -12.54
C LYS A 147 -12.54 10.28 -13.86
N ASP A 148 -12.66 8.96 -13.78
CA ASP A 148 -12.70 8.03 -14.91
C ASP A 148 -11.47 8.08 -15.82
N ALA A 149 -10.33 8.59 -15.33
CA ALA A 149 -9.06 8.68 -16.04
C ALA A 149 -8.58 7.33 -16.61
N PHE A 150 -8.53 6.34 -15.73
CA PHE A 150 -8.14 4.95 -16.03
C PHE A 150 -9.35 4.04 -16.23
N SER A 151 -10.53 4.62 -16.49
CA SER A 151 -11.75 3.85 -16.75
C SER A 151 -11.63 3.05 -18.06
N ALA A 152 -12.33 1.91 -18.11
CA ALA A 152 -12.41 1.06 -19.29
C ALA A 152 -11.06 0.57 -19.83
N ILE A 153 -10.04 0.52 -18.96
CA ILE A 153 -8.90 -0.37 -19.13
C ILE A 153 -9.35 -1.74 -18.61
N SER A 154 -9.24 -2.77 -19.45
CA SER A 154 -9.58 -4.13 -19.02
C SER A 154 -8.63 -5.19 -19.56
N THR A 155 -8.47 -6.24 -18.78
CA THR A 155 -7.56 -7.35 -19.04
C THR A 155 -6.12 -6.83 -19.04
N VAL A 156 -5.64 -6.49 -17.85
CA VAL A 156 -4.24 -6.08 -17.64
C VAL A 156 -3.53 -7.15 -16.83
N ASN A 157 -2.48 -7.78 -17.36
CA ASN A 157 -1.76 -8.79 -16.56
C ASN A 157 -1.01 -8.13 -15.39
N GLN A 158 -0.36 -7.00 -15.63
CA GLN A 158 0.38 -6.26 -14.62
C GLN A 158 0.15 -4.75 -14.77
N PHE A 159 -0.39 -4.12 -13.72
CA PHE A 159 -0.42 -2.67 -13.57
C PHE A 159 0.58 -2.28 -12.48
N LEU A 160 1.61 -1.52 -12.84
CA LEU A 160 2.68 -1.09 -11.94
C LEU A 160 2.75 0.44 -11.88
N ILE A 161 2.73 0.96 -10.66
CA ILE A 161 3.00 2.36 -10.32
C ILE A 161 4.23 2.36 -9.41
N GLU A 162 5.26 3.12 -9.74
CA GLU A 162 6.51 3.14 -8.98
C GLU A 162 7.07 4.56 -8.90
N ASP A 163 7.55 4.97 -7.73
CA ASP A 163 8.17 6.29 -7.53
C ASP A 163 7.27 7.47 -7.97
N CYS A 164 5.96 7.38 -7.74
CA CYS A 164 4.99 8.37 -8.22
C CYS A 164 4.44 9.27 -7.11
N ILE A 165 3.98 10.46 -7.47
CA ILE A 165 3.27 11.39 -6.57
C ILE A 165 1.94 11.78 -7.20
N PHE A 166 0.84 11.46 -6.52
CA PHE A 166 -0.51 11.86 -6.89
C PHE A 166 -1.07 12.80 -5.84
N GLU A 167 -1.09 14.10 -6.17
CA GLU A 167 -1.57 15.15 -5.26
C GLU A 167 -3.07 15.01 -4.95
N LYS A 168 -3.85 14.63 -5.97
CA LYS A 168 -5.29 14.38 -5.81
C LYS A 168 -5.76 13.27 -6.72
N VAL A 169 -6.45 12.27 -6.16
CA VAL A 169 -7.15 11.23 -6.93
C VAL A 169 -8.65 11.42 -6.74
N GLN A 170 -9.32 11.83 -7.82
CA GLN A 170 -10.77 12.02 -7.80
C GLN A 170 -11.51 10.68 -7.75
N GLN A 171 -12.79 10.74 -7.40
CA GLN A 171 -13.69 9.58 -7.46
C GLN A 171 -13.56 8.86 -8.81
N PHE A 172 -13.37 7.54 -8.78
CA PHE A 172 -13.16 6.66 -9.93
C PHE A 172 -11.93 7.03 -10.79
N GLY A 173 -10.95 7.73 -10.24
CA GLY A 173 -9.70 8.03 -10.94
C GLY A 173 -9.02 6.77 -11.45
N PHE A 174 -8.82 5.79 -10.57
CA PHE A 174 -8.34 4.45 -10.89
C PHE A 174 -9.49 3.44 -10.85
N ALA A 175 -10.40 3.50 -11.83
CA ALA A 175 -11.47 2.51 -12.00
C ALA A 175 -11.08 1.43 -13.03
N ILE A 176 -10.39 0.38 -12.57
CA ILE A 176 -9.75 -0.60 -13.44
C ILE A 176 -10.34 -1.99 -13.18
N GLN A 177 -10.49 -2.79 -14.25
CA GLN A 177 -11.14 -4.10 -14.18
C GLN A 177 -10.26 -5.20 -14.79
N ASN A 178 -10.42 -6.42 -14.30
CA ASN A 178 -9.76 -7.62 -14.82
C ASN A 178 -8.23 -7.47 -14.83
N ILE A 179 -7.63 -7.11 -13.69
CA ILE A 179 -6.17 -7.05 -13.54
C ILE A 179 -5.66 -8.33 -12.88
N THR A 180 -4.57 -8.93 -13.33
CA THR A 180 -3.98 -10.02 -12.52
C THR A 180 -3.24 -9.45 -11.32
N ASN A 181 -2.31 -8.51 -11.52
CA ASN A 181 -1.56 -7.87 -10.44
C ASN A 181 -1.60 -6.35 -10.54
N PHE A 182 -2.04 -5.68 -9.48
CA PHE A 182 -1.89 -4.24 -9.29
C PHE A 182 -0.82 -4.00 -8.23
N ASN A 183 0.25 -3.28 -8.57
CA ASN A 183 1.33 -2.96 -7.66
C ASN A 183 1.56 -1.44 -7.65
N ALA A 184 1.58 -0.84 -6.47
CA ALA A 184 2.09 0.51 -6.24
C ALA A 184 3.27 0.44 -5.27
N ILE A 185 4.41 1.01 -5.65
CA ILE A 185 5.66 0.93 -4.90
C ILE A 185 6.22 2.34 -4.74
N ASN A 186 6.66 2.69 -3.53
CA ASN A 186 7.27 4.00 -3.23
C ASN A 186 6.46 5.18 -3.82
N THR A 187 5.15 5.15 -3.60
CA THR A 187 4.21 6.09 -4.23
C THR A 187 3.44 6.86 -3.18
N GLU A 188 3.29 8.16 -3.38
CA GLU A 188 2.54 9.06 -2.49
C GLU A 188 1.16 9.38 -3.09
N PHE A 189 0.13 9.26 -2.25
CA PHE A 189 -1.23 9.68 -2.52
C PHE A 189 -1.62 10.73 -1.48
N HIS A 190 -1.71 12.00 -1.88
CA HIS A 190 -1.96 13.09 -0.92
C HIS A 190 -3.43 13.20 -0.56
N ALA A 191 -4.32 13.29 -1.54
CA ALA A 191 -5.76 13.32 -1.29
C ALA A 191 -6.50 12.27 -2.13
N MET A 192 -7.13 11.30 -1.47
CA MET A 192 -7.96 10.27 -2.12
C MET A 192 -9.44 10.53 -1.85
N GLU A 193 -10.21 10.82 -2.90
CA GLU A 193 -11.67 10.94 -2.81
C GLU A 193 -12.33 9.56 -2.65
N ASN A 194 -13.63 9.57 -2.32
CA ASN A 194 -14.43 8.35 -2.23
C ASN A 194 -14.40 7.55 -3.55
N TYR A 195 -14.14 6.25 -3.45
CA TYR A 195 -14.00 5.33 -4.58
C TYR A 195 -12.96 5.76 -5.62
N SER A 196 -11.94 6.52 -5.20
CA SER A 196 -10.87 6.99 -6.08
C SER A 196 -10.03 5.84 -6.65
N LEU A 197 -9.84 4.77 -5.86
CA LEU A 197 -9.24 3.52 -6.31
C LEU A 197 -10.28 2.40 -6.28
N MET A 198 -10.74 2.00 -7.46
CA MET A 198 -11.71 0.93 -7.65
C MET A 198 -11.10 -0.17 -8.51
N LEU A 199 -10.79 -1.30 -7.89
CA LEU A 199 -10.27 -2.48 -8.56
C LEU A 199 -11.34 -3.58 -8.56
N HIS A 200 -11.65 -4.08 -9.75
CA HIS A 200 -12.65 -5.12 -9.93
C HIS A 200 -12.05 -6.36 -10.61
N ASN A 201 -12.40 -7.55 -10.13
CA ASN A 201 -11.91 -8.83 -10.65
C ASN A 201 -10.38 -8.85 -10.73
N THR A 202 -9.73 -8.66 -9.57
CA THR A 202 -8.27 -8.53 -9.48
C THR A 202 -7.66 -9.59 -8.58
N LYS A 203 -6.62 -10.30 -9.02
CA LYS A 203 -6.05 -11.37 -8.19
C LYS A 203 -5.25 -10.81 -7.01
N ASN A 204 -4.23 -9.99 -7.29
CA ASN A 204 -3.36 -9.46 -6.25
C ASN A 204 -3.27 -7.93 -6.34
N VAL A 205 -3.42 -7.28 -5.19
CA VAL A 205 -3.19 -5.84 -5.02
C VAL A 205 -2.11 -5.64 -3.97
N VAL A 206 -1.05 -4.92 -4.33
CA VAL A 206 0.09 -4.69 -3.44
C VAL A 206 0.42 -3.20 -3.41
N PHE A 207 0.49 -2.66 -2.20
CA PHE A 207 1.08 -1.37 -1.89
C PHE A 207 2.33 -1.61 -1.04
N GLU A 208 3.47 -1.10 -1.49
CA GLU A 208 4.75 -1.30 -0.81
C GLU A 208 5.48 0.03 -0.66
N SER A 209 5.80 0.42 0.57
CA SER A 209 6.42 1.72 0.85
C SER A 209 5.62 2.91 0.32
N CYS A 210 4.29 2.80 0.28
CA CYS A 210 3.41 3.89 -0.13
C CYS A 210 3.08 4.83 1.02
N VAL A 211 2.78 6.08 0.71
CA VAL A 211 2.30 7.09 1.66
C VAL A 211 0.88 7.50 1.25
N PHE A 212 -0.06 7.42 2.17
CA PHE A 212 -1.45 7.86 2.01
C PHE A 212 -1.72 8.96 3.03
N HIS A 213 -1.70 10.24 2.62
CA HIS A 213 -1.87 11.34 3.57
C HIS A 213 -3.33 11.45 4.03
N GLU A 214 -4.25 11.70 3.10
CA GLU A 214 -5.68 11.84 3.38
C GLU A 214 -6.49 10.82 2.59
N THR A 215 -7.21 9.96 3.30
CA THR A 215 -8.21 9.05 2.73
C THR A 215 -9.61 9.50 3.12
N GLN A 216 -10.57 9.39 2.21
CA GLN A 216 -11.99 9.53 2.50
C GLN A 216 -12.67 8.16 2.68
N ASN A 217 -13.91 8.19 3.18
CA ASN A 217 -14.77 7.02 3.23
C ASN A 217 -14.87 6.34 1.84
N GLY A 218 -14.57 5.04 1.82
CA GLY A 218 -14.62 4.21 0.62
C GLY A 218 -13.56 4.55 -0.42
N SER A 219 -12.44 5.22 -0.06
CA SER A 219 -11.34 5.52 -1.00
C SER A 219 -10.88 4.30 -1.77
N PHE A 220 -10.89 3.15 -1.12
CA PHE A 220 -10.52 1.85 -1.70
C PHE A 220 -11.76 0.98 -1.88
N MET A 221 -12.02 0.58 -3.12
CA MET A 221 -13.11 -0.33 -3.48
C MET A 221 -12.54 -1.57 -4.18
N PHE A 222 -12.66 -2.72 -3.52
CA PHE A 222 -12.13 -4.01 -3.96
C PHE A 222 -13.26 -5.00 -4.23
N SER A 223 -13.69 -5.12 -5.48
CA SER A 223 -14.78 -6.01 -5.86
C SER A 223 -14.24 -7.25 -6.56
N PHE A 224 -14.46 -8.44 -6.00
CA PHE A 224 -13.89 -9.70 -6.46
C PHE A 224 -12.36 -9.61 -6.55
N VAL A 225 -11.75 -9.22 -5.43
CA VAL A 225 -10.30 -9.16 -5.31
C VAL A 225 -9.86 -10.31 -4.42
N ASP A 226 -8.88 -11.12 -4.83
CA ASP A 226 -8.48 -12.27 -3.99
C ASP A 226 -7.65 -11.81 -2.80
N SER A 227 -6.68 -10.92 -3.02
CA SER A 227 -5.78 -10.47 -1.96
C SER A 227 -5.31 -9.02 -2.08
N VAL A 228 -5.23 -8.35 -0.93
CA VAL A 228 -4.74 -6.97 -0.78
C VAL A 228 -3.67 -6.92 0.30
N TYR A 229 -2.50 -6.37 -0.02
CA TYR A 229 -1.37 -6.22 0.88
C TYR A 229 -0.88 -4.79 0.93
N TYR A 230 -0.79 -4.22 2.12
CA TYR A 230 -0.08 -2.98 2.41
C TYR A 230 1.15 -3.33 3.25
N LYS A 231 2.34 -3.05 2.72
CA LYS A 231 3.62 -3.39 3.38
C LYS A 231 4.45 -2.13 3.54
N ASN A 232 4.98 -1.90 4.73
CA ASN A 232 5.85 -0.74 5.00
C ASN A 232 5.20 0.60 4.58
N CYS A 233 3.88 0.71 4.67
CA CYS A 233 3.17 1.91 4.23
C CYS A 233 3.05 2.94 5.35
N HIS A 234 2.84 4.19 4.99
CA HIS A 234 2.50 5.27 5.90
C HIS A 234 1.07 5.74 5.61
N PHE A 235 0.21 5.77 6.61
CA PHE A 235 -1.12 6.34 6.53
C PHE A 235 -1.22 7.53 7.49
N GLY A 236 -1.41 8.73 6.96
CA GLY A 236 -1.77 9.89 7.78
C GLY A 236 -3.14 9.70 8.41
N GLU A 237 -4.13 9.33 7.60
CA GLU A 237 -5.46 8.99 8.10
C GLU A 237 -6.07 7.81 7.36
N ILE A 238 -6.59 6.84 8.11
CA ILE A 238 -7.50 5.81 7.61
C ILE A 238 -8.90 6.17 8.09
N GLU A 239 -9.73 6.67 7.16
CA GLU A 239 -11.10 7.12 7.46
C GLU A 239 -12.04 5.96 7.83
N THR A 240 -13.17 6.28 8.47
CA THR A 240 -14.34 5.42 8.63
C THR A 240 -14.71 4.79 7.31
N THR A 241 -14.77 3.46 7.31
CA THR A 241 -15.05 2.62 6.14
C THR A 241 -14.19 3.00 4.92
N ALA A 242 -12.92 3.34 5.12
CA ALA A 242 -11.98 3.66 4.02
C ALA A 242 -11.88 2.53 2.98
N PHE A 243 -12.03 1.28 3.43
CA PHE A 243 -11.99 0.09 2.60
C PHE A 243 -13.38 -0.52 2.42
N HIS A 244 -13.81 -0.68 1.18
CA HIS A 244 -14.99 -1.44 0.80
C HIS A 244 -14.55 -2.66 0.00
N SER A 245 -15.01 -3.86 0.37
CA SER A 245 -14.73 -5.08 -0.41
C SER A 245 -15.93 -5.99 -0.57
N ASN A 246 -15.92 -6.84 -1.60
CA ASN A 246 -16.95 -7.87 -1.83
C ASN A 246 -16.50 -8.95 -2.83
N PRO A 247 -16.39 -10.21 -2.40
CA PRO A 247 -15.70 -10.67 -1.19
C PRO A 247 -14.17 -10.52 -1.36
N LEU A 248 -13.42 -10.60 -0.25
CA LEU A 248 -11.95 -10.55 -0.23
C LEU A 248 -11.37 -11.69 0.62
N ASN A 249 -10.47 -12.51 0.07
CA ASN A 249 -9.93 -13.65 0.82
C ASN A 249 -8.86 -13.21 1.81
N VAL A 250 -7.91 -12.39 1.37
CA VAL A 250 -6.77 -11.95 2.19
C VAL A 250 -6.69 -10.43 2.24
N PHE A 251 -6.67 -9.87 3.45
CA PHE A 251 -6.34 -8.47 3.68
C PHE A 251 -5.19 -8.36 4.69
N SER A 252 -4.16 -7.61 4.33
CA SER A 252 -2.94 -7.50 5.13
C SER A 252 -2.43 -6.07 5.21
N ILE A 253 -2.17 -5.58 6.42
CA ILE A 253 -1.39 -4.36 6.69
C ILE A 253 -0.24 -4.74 7.62
N THR A 254 1.00 -4.66 7.13
CA THR A 254 2.19 -5.02 7.90
C THR A 254 3.27 -3.96 7.85
N ASP A 255 4.07 -3.89 8.92
CA ASP A 255 5.22 -2.99 9.03
C ASP A 255 4.87 -1.52 8.76
N SER A 256 3.62 -1.13 8.94
CA SER A 256 3.11 0.17 8.50
C SER A 256 2.98 1.15 9.67
N TYR A 257 3.05 2.44 9.37
CA TYR A 257 2.80 3.50 10.33
C TYR A 257 1.45 4.16 10.04
N ILE A 258 0.62 4.33 11.06
CA ILE A 258 -0.74 4.87 10.96
C ILE A 258 -0.86 5.99 11.99
N GLU A 259 -0.94 7.25 11.53
CA GLU A 259 -1.07 8.39 12.45
C GLU A 259 -2.47 8.41 13.09
N ASN A 260 -3.52 8.24 12.29
CA ASN A 260 -4.90 8.29 12.78
C ASN A 260 -5.76 7.18 12.17
N LEU A 261 -6.14 6.19 13.00
CA LEU A 261 -7.06 5.12 12.63
C LEU A 261 -8.46 5.45 13.16
N LYS A 262 -9.38 5.88 12.29
CA LYS A 262 -10.72 6.35 12.68
C LYS A 262 -11.64 5.22 13.17
N PRO A 263 -12.77 5.55 13.84
CA PRO A 263 -13.86 4.62 14.10
C PRO A 263 -14.28 3.85 12.84
N ASP A 264 -14.50 2.54 12.97
CA ASP A 264 -15.01 1.68 11.90
C ASP A 264 -14.23 1.75 10.58
N ALA A 265 -12.91 1.99 10.67
CA ALA A 265 -12.02 2.10 9.50
C ALA A 265 -12.08 0.87 8.58
N PHE A 266 -12.27 -0.31 9.18
CA PHE A 266 -12.38 -1.59 8.49
C PHE A 266 -13.84 -2.04 8.28
N GLY A 267 -14.83 -1.19 8.53
CA GLY A 267 -16.26 -1.55 8.52
C GLY A 267 -16.80 -2.03 7.18
N GLY A 268 -16.18 -1.62 6.08
CA GLY A 268 -16.59 -2.03 4.73
C GLY A 268 -15.88 -3.28 4.20
N LEU A 269 -15.01 -3.93 4.98
CA LEU A 269 -14.32 -5.14 4.55
C LEU A 269 -15.21 -6.38 4.70
N ASP A 270 -15.49 -7.04 3.58
CA ASP A 270 -16.08 -8.38 3.54
C ASP A 270 -14.95 -9.42 3.34
N LEU A 271 -14.44 -9.97 4.45
CA LEU A 271 -13.31 -10.90 4.50
C LEU A 271 -13.75 -12.36 4.62
N GLN A 272 -13.08 -13.25 3.88
CA GLN A 272 -13.41 -14.68 3.84
C GLN A 272 -12.41 -15.58 4.55
N GLU A 273 -11.10 -15.31 4.46
CA GLU A 273 -10.07 -16.25 4.95
C GLU A 273 -9.11 -15.65 5.99
N ILE A 274 -8.35 -14.62 5.63
CA ILE A 274 -7.21 -14.15 6.43
C ILE A 274 -7.24 -12.63 6.61
N PHE A 275 -7.08 -12.20 7.85
CA PHE A 275 -6.79 -10.80 8.21
C PHE A 275 -5.44 -10.71 8.93
N VAL A 276 -4.51 -9.96 8.35
CA VAL A 276 -3.19 -9.72 8.93
C VAL A 276 -3.01 -8.23 9.24
N PHE A 277 -2.69 -7.92 10.49
CA PHE A 277 -2.48 -6.57 11.00
C PHE A 277 -1.32 -6.60 12.01
N THR A 278 -0.09 -6.80 11.54
CA THR A 278 1.08 -7.04 12.40
C THR A 278 2.17 -5.99 12.23
N ASP A 279 2.97 -5.80 13.28
CA ASP A 279 4.17 -4.95 13.25
C ASP A 279 3.89 -3.49 12.86
N ASN A 280 2.67 -3.02 13.04
CA ASN A 280 2.30 -1.65 12.75
C ASN A 280 2.60 -0.72 13.92
N THR A 281 2.79 0.56 13.64
CA THR A 281 2.87 1.63 14.65
C THR A 281 1.66 2.52 14.49
N ILE A 282 0.88 2.69 15.55
CA ILE A 282 -0.39 3.41 15.55
C ILE A 282 -0.35 4.53 16.58
N ASP A 283 -0.45 5.77 16.13
CA ASP A 283 -0.40 6.93 17.02
C ASP A 283 -1.74 7.20 17.68
N ILE A 284 -2.83 7.24 16.90
CA ILE A 284 -4.20 7.48 17.40
C ILE A 284 -5.12 6.36 16.89
N THR A 285 -5.91 5.78 17.79
CA THR A 285 -6.94 4.77 17.48
C THR A 285 -8.12 4.92 18.43
N TYR A 286 -9.28 4.36 18.09
CA TYR A 286 -10.49 4.44 18.90
C TYR A 286 -11.04 3.04 19.17
N GLU A 287 -11.88 2.92 20.19
CA GLU A 287 -12.54 1.66 20.57
C GLU A 287 -13.25 0.98 19.40
N THR A 288 -13.88 1.78 18.55
CA THR A 288 -14.66 1.30 17.42
C THR A 288 -13.84 1.13 16.14
N SER A 289 -12.54 1.42 16.13
CA SER A 289 -11.70 1.28 14.93
C SER A 289 -11.64 -0.15 14.40
N PHE A 290 -11.68 -1.14 15.31
CA PHE A 290 -11.57 -2.57 14.99
C PHE A 290 -12.88 -3.34 15.24
N ILE A 291 -13.98 -2.67 15.61
CA ILE A 291 -15.18 -3.37 16.07
C ILE A 291 -15.79 -4.26 14.98
N SER A 292 -15.71 -3.84 13.72
CA SER A 292 -16.26 -4.57 12.58
C SER A 292 -15.59 -5.92 12.38
N ILE A 293 -14.26 -5.99 12.48
CA ILE A 293 -13.50 -7.24 12.30
C ILE A 293 -13.64 -8.20 13.48
N PHE A 294 -14.10 -7.72 14.65
CA PHE A 294 -14.37 -8.55 15.82
C PHE A 294 -15.82 -9.03 15.92
N THR A 295 -16.66 -8.74 14.92
CA THR A 295 -18.04 -9.22 14.92
C THR A 295 -18.11 -10.76 14.80
N PRO A 296 -19.16 -11.41 15.34
CA PRO A 296 -19.30 -12.87 15.29
C PRO A 296 -19.28 -13.48 13.88
N GLN A 297 -19.55 -12.67 12.84
CA GLN A 297 -19.46 -13.07 11.45
C GLN A 297 -18.06 -13.57 11.06
N TYR A 298 -17.01 -13.11 11.75
CA TYR A 298 -15.62 -13.48 11.49
C TYR A 298 -15.07 -14.51 12.49
N SER A 299 -15.92 -15.34 13.12
CA SER A 299 -15.45 -16.35 14.07
C SER A 299 -14.46 -17.35 13.46
N GLU A 300 -14.61 -17.64 12.16
CA GLU A 300 -13.80 -18.57 11.37
C GLU A 300 -12.57 -17.93 10.69
N LEU A 301 -12.45 -16.59 10.75
CA LEU A 301 -11.35 -15.85 10.10
C LEU A 301 -10.01 -16.13 10.81
N ASP A 302 -8.96 -16.45 10.04
CA ASP A 302 -7.58 -16.51 10.54
C ASP A 302 -7.07 -15.08 10.76
N MET A 303 -7.10 -14.63 12.01
CA MET A 303 -6.73 -13.28 12.39
C MET A 303 -5.33 -13.27 13.03
N LYS A 304 -4.42 -12.46 12.46
CA LYS A 304 -3.07 -12.22 12.96
C LYS A 304 -2.89 -10.74 13.25
N TYR A 305 -2.94 -10.33 14.52
CA TYR A 305 -2.89 -8.90 14.92
C TYR A 305 -1.89 -8.59 16.03
N CYS A 306 -0.75 -9.29 16.02
CA CYS A 306 0.31 -9.13 17.02
C CYS A 306 1.22 -7.94 16.76
N CYS A 307 2.13 -7.72 17.71
CA CYS A 307 3.41 -7.05 17.42
C CYS A 307 3.28 -5.56 17.09
N ASN A 308 2.09 -5.00 17.29
CA ASN A 308 1.81 -3.59 17.02
C ASN A 308 2.37 -2.71 18.15
N THR A 309 2.67 -1.46 17.84
CA THR A 309 3.03 -0.44 18.83
C THR A 309 2.03 0.69 18.84
N PHE A 310 1.64 1.13 20.02
CA PHE A 310 0.58 2.14 20.21
C PHE A 310 1.07 3.32 21.04
N THR A 311 0.50 4.50 20.83
CA THR A 311 0.53 5.54 21.86
C THR A 311 -0.23 5.03 23.08
N CYS A 312 0.48 4.87 24.20
CA CYS A 312 -0.10 4.36 25.44
C CYS A 312 -0.73 5.46 26.27
N ASP A 313 -1.90 5.88 25.84
CA ASP A 313 -2.81 6.77 26.55
C ASP A 313 -4.19 6.13 26.70
N CYS A 314 -5.20 6.91 27.06
CA CYS A 314 -6.54 6.38 27.22
C CYS A 314 -7.24 6.02 25.92
N ASN A 315 -6.74 6.37 24.73
CA ASN A 315 -7.37 6.00 23.47
C ASN A 315 -7.33 4.49 23.21
N ILE A 316 -6.41 3.75 23.84
CA ILE A 316 -6.33 2.29 23.77
C ILE A 316 -6.96 1.56 24.96
N PHE A 317 -7.64 2.26 25.90
CA PHE A 317 -8.16 1.63 27.13
C PHE A 317 -9.14 0.49 26.85
N TRP A 318 -9.87 0.56 25.74
CA TRP A 318 -10.83 -0.43 25.29
C TRP A 318 -10.23 -1.83 25.12
N MET A 319 -8.93 -1.93 24.84
CA MET A 319 -8.24 -3.22 24.72
C MET A 319 -8.34 -4.05 26.02
N TRP A 320 -8.47 -3.41 27.18
CA TRP A 320 -8.68 -4.09 28.47
C TRP A 320 -10.15 -4.41 28.77
N SER A 321 -11.08 -3.80 28.04
CA SER A 321 -12.52 -4.07 28.15
C SER A 321 -12.94 -5.27 27.31
N LEU A 322 -12.20 -5.60 26.25
CA LEU A 322 -12.49 -6.74 25.39
C LEU A 322 -11.97 -8.09 25.90
N LYS A 323 -11.65 -8.21 27.20
CA LYS A 323 -11.02 -9.40 27.81
C LYS A 323 -11.85 -10.68 27.77
N ASP A 324 -13.15 -10.56 27.56
CA ASP A 324 -14.04 -11.72 27.48
C ASP A 324 -13.97 -12.43 26.11
N LEU A 325 -13.17 -11.90 25.17
CA LEU A 325 -12.83 -12.56 23.93
C LEU A 325 -11.43 -13.16 24.09
N ASP A 326 -11.31 -14.48 24.25
CA ASP A 326 -10.03 -15.21 24.38
C ASP A 326 -8.99 -14.79 23.30
N LYS A 327 -9.48 -14.36 22.13
CA LYS A 327 -8.71 -13.82 21.02
C LYS A 327 -7.93 -12.53 21.39
N ASN A 328 -8.43 -11.65 22.27
CA ASN A 328 -7.80 -10.35 22.53
C ASN A 328 -6.60 -10.36 23.47
N ASN A 329 -6.34 -11.49 24.16
CA ASN A 329 -5.13 -11.61 24.97
C ASN A 329 -3.87 -11.47 24.10
N THR A 330 -3.88 -12.00 22.88
CA THR A 330 -2.74 -11.87 21.94
C THR A 330 -2.41 -10.41 21.63
N MET A 331 -3.41 -9.54 21.43
CA MET A 331 -3.16 -8.13 21.15
C MET A 331 -2.46 -7.44 22.33
N LEU A 332 -2.91 -7.68 23.56
CA LEU A 332 -2.29 -7.10 24.75
C LEU A 332 -0.92 -7.74 25.07
N GLU A 333 -0.76 -9.03 24.81
CA GLU A 333 0.44 -9.81 25.13
C GLU A 333 1.59 -9.53 24.17
N GLU A 334 1.28 -9.25 22.92
CA GLU A 334 2.27 -9.14 21.85
C GLU A 334 2.40 -7.71 21.31
N SER A 335 1.59 -6.75 21.77
CA SER A 335 1.73 -5.33 21.41
C SER A 335 2.42 -4.51 22.50
N TYR A 336 2.92 -3.33 22.13
CA TYR A 336 3.77 -2.50 23.01
C TYR A 336 3.37 -1.02 22.96
N CYS A 337 3.91 -0.25 23.91
CA CYS A 337 3.88 1.21 23.79
C CYS A 337 5.00 1.72 22.88
N ILE A 338 4.73 2.78 22.11
CA ILE A 338 5.75 3.55 21.38
C ILE A 338 6.88 3.95 22.34
N GLY A 339 8.12 3.74 21.91
CA GLY A 339 9.32 3.97 22.72
C GLY A 339 9.60 2.93 23.82
N LYS A 340 8.75 1.91 24.01
CA LYS A 340 8.91 0.87 25.06
C LYS A 340 8.67 -0.56 24.53
N LYS A 341 9.31 -0.93 23.41
CA LYS A 341 9.17 -2.24 22.73
C LYS A 341 9.49 -3.50 23.56
N GLN A 342 9.98 -3.37 24.80
CA GLN A 342 10.31 -4.51 25.67
C GLN A 342 9.22 -4.83 26.71
N LYS A 343 8.14 -4.05 26.73
CA LYS A 343 7.13 -4.08 27.78
C LYS A 343 5.75 -4.27 27.15
N PRO A 344 5.18 -5.48 27.19
CA PRO A 344 3.90 -5.74 26.53
C PRO A 344 2.78 -4.94 27.19
N LEU A 345 1.69 -4.66 26.46
CA LEU A 345 0.57 -3.89 27.01
C LEU A 345 -0.05 -4.56 28.25
N THR A 346 0.04 -5.88 28.41
CA THR A 346 -0.42 -6.60 29.62
C THR A 346 0.16 -6.10 30.93
N ILE A 347 1.33 -5.44 30.95
CA ILE A 347 1.90 -4.89 32.18
C ILE A 347 1.28 -3.54 32.57
N TYR A 348 0.47 -2.95 31.71
CA TYR A 348 -0.25 -1.71 32.00
C TYR A 348 -1.65 -2.01 32.53
N LYS A 349 -2.22 -1.02 33.22
CA LYS A 349 -3.62 -1.01 33.66
C LYS A 349 -4.19 0.39 33.43
N PRO A 350 -5.45 0.51 32.98
CA PRO A 350 -6.12 1.80 32.98
C PRO A 350 -6.45 2.22 34.41
N ILE A 351 -6.29 3.52 34.68
CA ILE A 351 -6.76 4.17 35.90
C ILE A 351 -8.05 4.89 35.55
N MET A 352 -9.15 4.47 36.18
CA MET A 352 -10.48 4.99 35.91
C MET A 352 -10.88 6.05 36.94
N ASP A 353 -11.64 7.05 36.53
CA ASP A 353 -12.32 7.98 37.43
C ASP A 353 -13.59 7.35 38.05
N SER A 354 -14.35 8.15 38.82
CA SER A 354 -15.62 7.70 39.43
C SER A 354 -16.75 7.44 38.43
N TYR A 355 -16.60 7.87 37.18
CA TYR A 355 -17.56 7.70 36.09
C TYR A 355 -17.15 6.60 35.11
N ASN A 356 -16.08 5.85 35.44
CA ASN A 356 -15.51 4.82 34.58
C ASN A 356 -14.97 5.38 33.24
N ASN A 357 -14.45 6.62 33.26
CA ASN A 357 -13.61 7.13 32.17
C ASN A 357 -12.14 6.84 32.48
N CYS A 358 -11.37 6.44 31.47
CA CYS A 358 -9.93 6.31 31.63
C CYS A 358 -9.31 7.70 31.82
N MET A 359 -8.52 7.86 32.88
CA MET A 359 -7.72 9.06 33.14
C MET A 359 -6.28 8.93 32.64
N THR A 360 -5.68 7.74 32.81
CA THR A 360 -4.31 7.44 32.35
C THR A 360 -4.07 5.93 32.28
N LEU A 361 -3.03 5.51 31.58
CA LEU A 361 -2.47 4.16 31.69
C LEU A 361 -1.25 4.18 32.63
N GLU A 362 -1.25 3.28 33.61
CA GLU A 362 -0.12 3.11 34.53
C GLU A 362 0.48 1.72 34.40
N LEU A 363 1.80 1.64 34.61
CA LEU A 363 2.47 0.36 34.82
C LEU A 363 1.91 -0.30 36.08
N LYS A 364 1.50 -1.56 35.99
CA LYS A 364 1.22 -2.39 37.15
C LYS A 364 2.46 -2.36 38.02
N SER A 365 2.30 -1.95 39.28
CA SER A 365 3.39 -1.99 40.24
C SER A 365 3.97 -3.41 40.21
N PRO A 366 5.31 -3.57 40.20
CA PRO A 366 5.89 -4.90 40.30
C PRO A 366 5.24 -5.58 41.51
N PRO A 367 4.86 -6.87 41.40
CA PRO A 367 4.25 -7.57 42.52
C PRO A 367 5.14 -7.30 43.72
N LYS A 368 4.59 -6.67 44.77
CA LYS A 368 5.33 -6.39 45.99
C LYS A 368 6.01 -7.70 46.31
N LYS A 369 7.34 -7.76 46.26
CA LYS A 369 8.08 -8.94 46.68
C LYS A 369 7.51 -9.22 48.05
N GLN A 370 6.68 -10.27 48.17
CA GLN A 370 6.23 -10.71 49.48
C GLN A 370 7.56 -10.90 50.19
N SER A 371 7.83 -10.03 51.16
CA SER A 371 8.93 -10.27 52.07
C SER A 371 8.62 -11.65 52.57
N VAL A 372 9.39 -12.64 52.09
CA VAL A 372 9.40 -13.95 52.68
C VAL A 372 9.77 -13.63 54.11
N GLU A 373 8.75 -13.54 54.97
CA GLU A 373 8.93 -13.53 56.40
C GLU A 373 9.81 -14.73 56.60
N ALA A 374 11.07 -14.49 56.96
CA ALA A 374 11.97 -15.54 57.32
C ALA A 374 11.27 -16.18 58.51
N ASN A 375 10.50 -17.25 58.24
CA ASN A 375 9.97 -18.12 59.25
C ASN A 375 11.20 -18.51 60.04
N LYS A 376 11.34 -17.88 61.20
CA LYS A 376 12.30 -18.26 62.22
C LYS A 376 11.93 -19.71 62.48
N ILE A 377 12.70 -20.64 61.91
CA ILE A 377 12.64 -22.02 62.30
C ILE A 377 13.16 -22.01 63.74
N THR A 378 12.26 -21.81 64.69
CA THR A 378 12.48 -22.21 66.07
C THR A 378 12.39 -23.71 66.07
N THR A 379 13.54 -24.36 65.96
CA THR A 379 13.72 -25.75 66.37
C THR A 379 13.51 -25.82 67.87
N ASP A 380 12.26 -26.08 68.28
CA ASP A 380 11.96 -26.50 69.64
C ASP A 380 12.18 -28.01 69.72
N CYS A 381 13.42 -28.41 70.04
CA CYS A 381 13.73 -29.78 70.40
C CYS A 381 13.42 -29.97 71.89
N ARG A 382 12.19 -30.38 72.19
CA ARG A 382 11.84 -30.99 73.48
C ARG A 382 11.49 -32.46 73.26
N ASN A 383 12.28 -33.30 73.93
CA ASN A 383 12.25 -34.76 74.02
C ASN A 383 13.05 -35.51 72.94
N ASN A 384 13.94 -36.35 73.46
CA ASN A 384 14.98 -37.12 72.77
C ASN A 384 14.41 -38.15 71.79
N ASP A 385 14.03 -37.74 70.58
CA ASP A 385 14.06 -38.59 69.39
C ASP A 385 13.88 -37.73 68.12
N CYS A 386 15.01 -37.33 67.52
CA CYS A 386 15.05 -36.85 66.14
C CYS A 386 15.90 -37.84 65.34
N LEU A 387 15.23 -38.76 64.66
CA LEU A 387 15.84 -39.64 63.66
C LEU A 387 16.34 -38.79 62.49
N LEU A 388 17.67 -38.67 62.41
CA LEU A 388 18.39 -38.36 61.18
C LEU A 388 18.08 -39.45 60.16
N ASN A 389 17.43 -39.09 59.06
CA ASN A 389 17.50 -39.87 57.82
C ASN A 389 18.44 -39.17 56.83
N ASP A 390 19.18 -40.04 56.15
CA ASP A 390 20.44 -39.81 55.47
C ASP A 390 20.49 -38.73 54.38
N VAL A 391 21.58 -37.97 54.50
CA VAL A 391 22.54 -37.57 53.47
C VAL A 391 22.52 -38.45 52.20
N ALA A 392 22.32 -37.81 51.04
CA ALA A 392 22.81 -38.33 49.76
C ALA A 392 23.46 -37.22 48.92
N SER A 393 24.77 -37.43 48.67
CA SER A 393 25.60 -36.92 47.57
C SER A 393 25.90 -35.41 47.47
N VAL A 394 27.02 -35.04 48.09
CA VAL A 394 27.88 -33.93 47.68
C VAL A 394 28.68 -34.33 46.43
N GLY A 395 28.37 -33.71 45.30
CA GLY A 395 29.24 -33.67 44.12
C GLY A 395 29.97 -32.33 44.03
N TRP A 396 31.10 -32.19 44.73
CA TRP A 396 32.05 -31.09 44.54
C TRP A 396 33.18 -31.55 43.61
N LYS A 397 33.19 -31.08 42.37
CA LYS A 397 34.41 -30.91 41.56
C LYS A 397 34.32 -29.60 40.78
N ASN A 398 35.43 -28.87 40.83
CA ASN A 398 35.82 -27.71 40.02
C ASN A 398 35.38 -26.31 40.50
N ARG A 399 36.13 -25.81 41.50
CA ARG A 399 36.61 -24.43 41.50
C ARG A 399 38.14 -24.43 41.42
N PHE A 400 38.69 -24.04 40.27
CA PHE A 400 40.01 -23.42 40.15
C PHE A 400 40.05 -22.66 38.82
N ALA A 401 39.87 -21.33 38.88
CA ALA A 401 40.47 -20.35 37.99
C ALA A 401 39.96 -18.95 38.39
N PHE A 402 40.58 -18.40 39.43
CA PHE A 402 40.62 -16.95 39.66
C PHE A 402 41.99 -16.47 39.19
N ARG A 403 42.03 -15.26 38.59
CA ARG A 403 43.18 -14.53 38.02
C ARG A 403 43.41 -14.76 36.53
N THR A 404 42.82 -13.88 35.71
CA THR A 404 43.55 -12.94 34.83
C THR A 404 42.51 -11.99 34.22
N LEU A 405 42.22 -10.89 34.91
CA LEU A 405 41.52 -9.73 34.34
C LEU A 405 42.42 -8.52 34.58
N LEU A 406 43.47 -8.44 33.77
CA LEU A 406 44.40 -7.34 33.68
C LEU A 406 44.88 -7.31 32.22
N CYS A 407 44.72 -6.16 31.55
CA CYS A 407 45.03 -5.88 30.14
C CYS A 407 44.11 -6.63 29.16
N ILE A 408 43.20 -5.98 28.43
CA ILE A 408 43.49 -5.04 27.34
C ILE A 408 42.38 -4.00 27.27
N LEU A 409 42.74 -2.77 27.59
CA LEU A 409 42.02 -1.54 27.28
C LEU A 409 43.16 -0.59 26.91
N ILE A 410 43.38 -0.38 25.60
CA ILE A 410 44.16 0.71 24.96
C ILE A 410 44.36 0.38 23.46
N ILE A 411 43.90 1.31 22.61
CA ILE A 411 44.24 1.54 21.18
C ILE A 411 43.61 0.51 20.22
N ILE A 412 42.68 0.85 19.32
CA ILE A 412 42.80 1.84 18.24
C ILE A 412 41.49 2.62 18.04
N LYS A 413 41.60 3.94 18.27
CA LYS A 413 40.90 4.98 17.51
C LYS A 413 41.99 5.58 16.61
N LEU A 414 41.69 5.80 15.32
CA LEU A 414 42.52 6.31 14.21
C LEU A 414 42.88 5.27 13.15
N LEU A 415 41.92 4.93 12.27
CA LEU A 415 41.90 5.33 10.86
C LEU A 415 40.46 5.31 10.35
#